data_AF-A0A960HA83-F1
#
_entry.id   AF-A0A960HA83-F1
#
_cell.length_a   1.000
_cell.length_b   1.000
_cell.length_c   1.000
_cell.angle_alpha   90.00
_cell.angle_beta   90.00
_cell.angle_gamma   90.00
#
_symmetry.space_group_name_H-M   'P 1'
#
loop_
_entity.id
_entity.type
_entity.pdbx_description
1 polymer ?
#
loop_
_entity_poly.entity_id
_entity_poly.type
_entity_poly.pdbx_seq_one_letter_code
_entity_poly.pdbx_strand_id
1 'polypeptide(L)'
;YYFYRLVGTAADYRQRFTELFGDPEADYQDALDRHYSEGAPKGWQENYVSSYATMHPAEDWAETFAHYLHIRDTLDTAAAFGMVPASATFERKVLGPSGFDTMIEMWLPLAWALNMVNRSMGKDDLYPFVLPPAVLEKMRFIHTVIDEVTAEPSRLT
;
A
#
# COMPACT_ATOMS: atom_id res chain seq x y z
N TYR A 1 -5.61 13.61 1.69
CA TYR A 1 -4.58 14.67 1.77
C TYR A 1 -3.35 14.38 0.91
N TYR A 2 -2.68 13.22 1.08
CA TYR A 2 -1.49 12.87 0.30
C TYR A 2 -1.77 12.60 -1.20
N PHE A 3 -2.95 12.06 -1.56
CA PHE A 3 -3.37 11.87 -2.95
C PHE A 3 -3.18 13.13 -3.81
N TYR A 4 -3.74 14.26 -3.40
CA TYR A 4 -3.66 15.52 -4.16
C TYR A 4 -2.24 16.06 -4.28
N ARG A 5 -1.34 15.74 -3.34
CA ARG A 5 0.05 16.16 -3.39
C ARG A 5 0.90 15.26 -4.28
N LEU A 6 0.70 13.95 -4.20
CA LEU A 6 1.57 12.96 -4.84
C LEU A 6 1.11 12.58 -6.25
N VAL A 7 -0.21 12.51 -6.46
CA VAL A 7 -0.82 12.01 -7.71
C VAL A 7 -1.51 13.14 -8.46
N GLY A 8 -2.06 14.12 -7.74
CA GLY A 8 -2.88 15.19 -8.33
C GLY A 8 -2.15 16.14 -9.28
N THR A 9 -0.82 16.24 -9.24
CA THR A 9 -0.05 17.26 -9.98
C THR A 9 0.44 16.82 -11.35
N ALA A 10 0.66 15.52 -11.57
CA ALA A 10 1.18 14.98 -12.83
C ALA A 10 0.08 14.24 -13.61
N ALA A 11 -0.13 14.63 -14.86
CA ALA A 11 -1.16 14.04 -15.73
C ALA A 11 -0.98 12.52 -15.91
N ASP A 12 0.27 12.06 -16.05
CA ASP A 12 0.59 10.65 -16.22
C ASP A 12 0.24 9.81 -14.97
N TYR A 13 0.45 10.36 -13.76
CA TYR A 13 0.06 9.69 -12.52
C TYR A 13 -1.46 9.62 -12.36
N ARG A 14 -2.20 10.64 -12.79
CA ARG A 14 -3.67 10.61 -12.77
C ARG A 14 -4.21 9.50 -13.67
N GLN A 15 -3.69 9.36 -14.89
CA GLN A 15 -4.13 8.28 -15.79
C GLN A 15 -3.86 6.91 -15.14
N ARG A 16 -2.63 6.68 -14.66
CA ARG A 16 -2.27 5.41 -14.05
C ARG A 16 -3.07 5.13 -12.77
N PHE A 17 -3.36 6.17 -11.99
CA PHE A 17 -4.24 6.06 -10.85
C PHE A 17 -5.64 5.58 -11.26
N THR A 18 -6.25 6.20 -12.27
CA THR A 18 -7.59 5.82 -12.72
C THR A 18 -7.63 4.38 -13.24
N GLU A 19 -6.57 3.92 -13.91
CA GLU A 19 -6.44 2.52 -14.34
C GLU A 19 -6.40 1.52 -13.17
N LEU A 20 -5.76 1.90 -12.05
CA LEU A 20 -5.52 1.00 -10.92
C LEU A 20 -6.58 1.07 -9.83
N PHE A 21 -7.09 2.26 -9.52
CA PHE A 21 -8.00 2.54 -8.39
C PHE A 21 -9.41 2.93 -8.85
N GLY A 22 -9.55 3.45 -10.08
CA GLY A 22 -10.81 4.01 -10.58
C GLY A 22 -10.89 5.53 -10.49
N ASP A 23 -12.10 6.07 -10.68
CA ASP A 23 -12.34 7.52 -10.72
C ASP A 23 -12.38 8.12 -9.29
N PRO A 24 -11.42 8.97 -8.91
CA PRO A 24 -11.41 9.60 -7.58
C PRO A 24 -12.48 10.70 -7.42
N GLU A 25 -13.09 11.16 -8.52
CA GLU A 25 -14.14 12.19 -8.50
C GLU A 25 -15.56 11.58 -8.51
N ALA A 26 -15.67 10.24 -8.37
CA ALA A 26 -16.93 9.57 -8.15
C ALA A 26 -17.64 10.15 -6.91
N ASP A 27 -18.98 10.12 -6.88
CA ASP A 27 -19.72 10.66 -5.76
C ASP A 27 -19.43 9.86 -4.48
N TYR A 28 -18.71 10.52 -3.57
CA TYR A 28 -18.26 9.90 -2.33
C TYR A 28 -19.45 9.51 -1.44
N GLN A 29 -20.51 10.33 -1.40
CA GLN A 29 -21.64 10.08 -0.52
C GLN A 29 -22.47 8.89 -1.03
N ASP A 30 -22.72 8.83 -2.34
CA ASP A 30 -23.40 7.68 -2.94
C ASP A 30 -22.58 6.38 -2.76
N ALA A 31 -21.26 6.46 -2.90
CA ALA A 31 -20.35 5.33 -2.71
C ALA A 31 -20.35 4.84 -1.25
N LEU A 32 -20.40 5.77 -0.30
CA LEU A 32 -20.50 5.49 1.13
C LEU A 32 -21.82 4.82 1.49
N ASP A 33 -22.94 5.36 0.98
CA ASP A 33 -24.28 4.84 1.22
C ASP A 33 -24.43 3.42 0.64
N ARG A 34 -23.91 3.18 -0.57
CA ARG A 34 -23.80 1.84 -1.17
C ARG A 34 -22.98 0.89 -0.28
N HIS A 35 -21.83 1.32 0.22
CA HIS A 35 -20.96 0.46 1.03
C HIS A 35 -21.64 0.04 2.35
N TYR A 36 -22.38 0.93 3.00
CA TYR A 36 -23.11 0.57 4.23
C TYR A 36 -24.38 -0.24 3.98
N SER A 37 -25.03 -0.07 2.82
CA SER A 37 -26.24 -0.84 2.49
C SER A 37 -25.94 -2.24 1.96
N GLU A 38 -24.94 -2.38 1.10
CA GLU A 38 -24.63 -3.63 0.39
C GLU A 38 -23.38 -4.35 0.93
N GLY A 39 -22.53 -3.63 1.65
CA GLY A 39 -21.22 -4.14 2.10
C GLY A 39 -20.19 -4.21 0.98
N ALA A 40 -19.09 -4.90 1.26
CA ALA A 40 -18.05 -5.15 0.27
C ALA A 40 -18.52 -6.20 -0.76
N PRO A 41 -18.23 -6.01 -2.06
CA PRO A 41 -18.57 -6.98 -3.10
C PRO A 41 -17.96 -8.37 -2.83
N LYS A 42 -18.63 -9.43 -3.29
CA LYS A 42 -18.05 -10.80 -3.21
C LYS A 42 -16.72 -10.86 -3.95
N GLY A 43 -15.72 -11.51 -3.35
CA GLY A 43 -14.38 -11.66 -3.94
C GLY A 43 -13.52 -10.39 -3.86
N TRP A 44 -13.90 -9.39 -3.05
CA TRP A 44 -13.12 -8.16 -2.92
C TRP A 44 -11.67 -8.40 -2.49
N GLN A 45 -11.41 -9.47 -1.71
CA GLN A 45 -10.09 -9.83 -1.20
C GLN A 45 -9.06 -10.11 -2.30
N GLU A 46 -9.50 -10.32 -3.55
CA GLU A 46 -8.61 -10.52 -4.70
C GLU A 46 -8.06 -9.20 -5.25
N ASN A 47 -8.71 -8.07 -4.94
CA ASN A 47 -8.43 -6.78 -5.56
C ASN A 47 -8.17 -5.64 -4.57
N TYR A 48 -8.58 -5.78 -3.31
CA TYR A 48 -8.54 -4.72 -2.29
C TYR A 48 -7.90 -5.22 -1.00
N VAL A 49 -7.17 -4.33 -0.32
CA VAL A 49 -6.47 -4.65 0.93
C VAL A 49 -7.40 -4.75 2.14
N SER A 50 -8.55 -4.07 2.08
CA SER A 50 -9.59 -4.10 3.11
C SER A 50 -10.98 -4.02 2.47
N SER A 51 -12.02 -4.37 3.23
CA SER A 51 -13.40 -4.19 2.77
C SER A 51 -13.72 -2.71 2.54
N TYR A 52 -13.15 -1.82 3.35
CA TYR A 52 -13.38 -0.38 3.25
C TYR A 52 -12.73 0.22 2.01
N ALA A 53 -11.60 -0.32 1.54
CA ALA A 53 -11.00 0.05 0.26
C ALA A 53 -11.97 -0.16 -0.94
N THR A 54 -12.98 -1.04 -0.81
CA THR A 54 -14.02 -1.19 -1.85
C THR A 54 -15.04 -0.05 -1.89
N MET A 55 -15.02 0.83 -0.90
CA MET A 55 -16.02 1.88 -0.74
C MET A 55 -15.88 2.92 -1.85
N HIS A 56 -14.68 3.47 -2.04
CA HIS A 56 -14.42 4.53 -3.00
C HIS A 56 -12.95 4.49 -3.49
N PRO A 57 -12.64 4.83 -4.75
CA PRO A 57 -11.26 4.84 -5.28
C PRO A 57 -10.24 5.63 -4.45
N ALA A 58 -10.67 6.76 -3.88
CA ALA A 58 -9.82 7.54 -2.97
C ALA A 58 -9.49 6.81 -1.66
N GLU A 59 -10.40 5.96 -1.16
CA GLU A 59 -10.16 5.14 0.03
C GLU A 59 -9.32 3.92 -0.28
N ASP A 60 -9.52 3.30 -1.45
CA ASP A 60 -8.65 2.22 -1.93
C ASP A 60 -7.19 2.68 -1.97
N TRP A 61 -6.97 3.90 -2.48
CA TRP A 61 -5.67 4.53 -2.44
C TRP A 61 -5.18 4.80 -1.02
N ALA A 62 -6.02 5.36 -0.16
CA ALA A 62 -5.63 5.72 1.21
C ALA A 62 -5.24 4.49 2.05
N GLU A 63 -6.06 3.43 1.99
CA GLU A 63 -5.82 2.15 2.66
C GLU A 63 -4.56 1.49 2.10
N THR A 64 -4.41 1.42 0.77
CA THR A 64 -3.22 0.82 0.15
C THR A 64 -1.95 1.60 0.50
N PHE A 65 -2.02 2.93 0.53
CA PHE A 65 -0.92 3.80 0.93
C PHE A 65 -0.55 3.62 2.40
N ALA A 66 -1.53 3.54 3.29
CA ALA A 66 -1.29 3.27 4.71
C ALA A 66 -0.60 1.91 4.91
N HIS A 67 -1.05 0.88 4.20
CA HIS A 67 -0.41 -0.44 4.21
C HIS A 67 1.02 -0.40 3.69
N TYR A 68 1.26 0.30 2.58
CA TYR A 68 2.61 0.51 2.07
C TYR A 68 3.51 1.15 3.14
N LEU A 69 3.05 2.18 3.86
CA LEU A 69 3.82 2.80 4.95
C LEU A 69 4.05 1.84 6.13
N HIS A 70 3.06 1.06 6.53
CA HIS A 70 3.26 0.06 7.59
C HIS A 70 4.33 -0.96 7.24
N ILE A 71 4.32 -1.49 6.00
CA ILE A 71 5.34 -2.42 5.50
C ILE A 71 6.71 -1.75 5.58
N ARG A 72 6.77 -0.53 5.04
CA ARG A 72 7.95 0.31 4.98
C ARG A 72 8.57 0.48 6.38
N ASP A 73 7.84 1.05 7.31
CA ASP A 73 8.32 1.39 8.66
C ASP A 73 8.63 0.14 9.50
N THR A 74 7.89 -0.95 9.28
CA THR A 74 8.14 -2.22 9.99
C THR A 74 9.44 -2.87 9.51
N LEU A 75 9.75 -2.82 8.21
CA LEU A 75 11.03 -3.31 7.69
C LEU A 75 12.22 -2.53 8.25
N ASP A 76 12.09 -1.20 8.33
CA ASP A 76 13.08 -0.33 8.97
C ASP A 76 13.33 -0.72 10.43
N THR A 77 12.25 -0.90 11.20
CA THR A 77 12.33 -1.32 12.59
C THR A 77 12.98 -2.71 12.70
N ALA A 78 12.54 -3.67 11.89
CA ALA A 78 13.07 -5.02 11.87
C ALA A 78 14.56 -5.04 11.53
N ALA A 79 15.02 -4.19 10.62
CA ALA A 79 16.42 -4.06 10.27
C ALA A 79 17.26 -3.49 11.42
N ALA A 80 16.73 -2.48 12.13
CA ALA A 80 17.40 -1.89 13.31
C ALA A 80 17.62 -2.91 14.44
N PHE A 81 16.75 -3.93 14.52
CA PHE A 81 16.87 -5.03 15.49
C PHE A 81 17.45 -6.32 14.91
N GLY A 82 17.99 -6.29 13.68
CA GLY A 82 18.66 -7.44 13.05
C GLY A 82 17.74 -8.61 12.68
N MET A 83 16.43 -8.38 12.59
CA MET A 83 15.45 -9.38 12.15
C MET A 83 15.43 -9.57 10.63
N VAL A 84 15.83 -8.53 9.89
CA VAL A 84 16.05 -8.54 8.44
C VAL A 84 17.41 -7.90 8.13
N PRO A 85 18.00 -8.12 6.94
CA PRO A 85 19.27 -7.50 6.58
C PRO A 85 19.21 -5.98 6.65
N ALA A 86 20.33 -5.33 6.98
CA ALA A 86 20.41 -3.87 7.01
C ALA A 86 20.17 -3.20 5.64
N SER A 87 20.18 -3.95 4.54
CA SER A 87 19.75 -3.46 3.22
C SER A 87 18.23 -3.25 3.12
N ALA A 88 17.45 -3.70 4.11
CA ALA A 88 16.04 -3.43 4.21
C ALA A 88 15.72 -2.00 4.67
N THR A 89 16.71 -1.25 5.17
CA THR A 89 16.49 0.12 5.63
C THR A 89 16.36 1.11 4.47
N PHE A 90 15.56 2.17 4.64
CA PHE A 90 15.45 3.23 3.62
C PHE A 90 16.72 4.05 3.44
N GLU A 91 17.62 4.08 4.42
CA GLU A 91 18.87 4.82 4.31
C GLU A 91 19.76 4.26 3.18
N ARG A 92 19.60 2.97 2.83
CA ARG A 92 20.21 2.35 1.65
C ARG A 92 19.19 2.22 0.54
N LYS A 93 18.96 3.31 -0.20
CA LYS A 93 18.10 3.30 -1.40
C LYS A 93 18.54 2.21 -2.38
N VAL A 94 17.73 1.17 -2.53
CA VAL A 94 17.71 0.35 -3.74
C VAL A 94 16.88 1.13 -4.76
N LEU A 95 17.54 1.94 -5.59
CA LEU A 95 16.87 2.74 -6.61
C LEU A 95 16.30 1.84 -7.73
N GLY A 96 15.07 2.12 -8.16
CA GLY A 96 14.47 1.58 -9.39
C GLY A 96 13.38 0.52 -9.17
N PRO A 97 12.79 -0.03 -10.26
CA PRO A 97 11.63 -0.95 -10.20
C PRO A 97 11.86 -2.19 -9.32
N SER A 98 13.12 -2.60 -9.16
CA SER A 98 13.55 -3.71 -8.31
C SER A 98 13.45 -3.40 -6.80
N GLY A 99 13.38 -2.13 -6.41
CA GLY A 99 13.29 -1.70 -5.02
C GLY A 99 12.01 -2.17 -4.35
N PHE A 100 10.87 -2.05 -5.04
CA PHE A 100 9.59 -2.56 -4.56
C PHE A 100 9.59 -4.09 -4.42
N ASP A 101 10.11 -4.81 -5.42
CA ASP A 101 10.17 -6.28 -5.37
C ASP A 101 11.04 -6.76 -4.22
N THR A 102 12.20 -6.15 -4.02
CA THR A 102 13.09 -6.46 -2.89
C THR A 102 12.40 -6.18 -1.56
N MET A 103 11.67 -5.07 -1.44
CA MET A 103 10.88 -4.74 -0.25
C MET A 103 9.84 -5.82 0.05
N ILE A 104 9.09 -6.28 -0.95
CA ILE A 104 8.07 -7.33 -0.78
C ILE A 104 8.70 -8.70 -0.47
N GLU A 105 9.82 -9.04 -1.10
CA GLU A 105 10.59 -10.27 -0.81
C GLU A 105 11.06 -10.33 0.65
N MET A 106 11.42 -9.18 1.24
CA MET A 106 11.77 -9.10 2.65
C MET A 106 10.54 -9.07 3.57
N TRP A 107 9.47 -8.41 3.13
CA TRP A 107 8.26 -8.24 3.93
C TRP A 107 7.50 -9.55 4.16
N LEU A 108 7.26 -10.34 3.10
CA LEU A 108 6.38 -11.51 3.20
C LEU A 108 6.84 -12.54 4.24
N PRO A 109 8.13 -12.93 4.29
CA PRO A 109 8.62 -13.85 5.33
C PRO A 109 8.54 -13.25 6.73
N LEU A 110 8.84 -11.95 6.88
CA LEU A 110 8.78 -11.25 8.17
C LEU A 110 7.34 -11.21 8.71
N ALA A 111 6.38 -10.78 7.88
CA ALA A 111 4.96 -10.72 8.26
C ALA A 111 4.43 -12.10 8.66
N TRP A 112 4.80 -13.14 7.91
CA TRP A 112 4.42 -14.50 8.27
C TRP A 112 5.02 -14.94 9.61
N ALA A 113 6.32 -14.68 9.84
CA ALA A 113 6.96 -14.99 11.11
C ALA A 113 6.29 -14.27 12.28
N LEU A 114 5.98 -12.98 12.14
CA LEU A 114 5.28 -12.19 13.16
C LEU A 114 3.89 -12.75 13.48
N ASN A 115 3.12 -13.13 12.46
CA ASN A 115 1.82 -13.78 12.65
C ASN A 115 1.97 -15.12 13.40
N MET A 116 2.97 -15.94 13.04
CA MET A 116 3.23 -17.21 13.73
C MET A 116 3.64 -17.01 15.19
N VAL A 117 4.45 -15.99 15.49
CA VAL A 117 4.81 -15.61 16.87
C VAL A 117 3.55 -15.25 17.65
N ASN A 118 2.69 -14.38 17.12
CA ASN A 118 1.43 -14.02 17.78
C ASN A 118 0.54 -15.23 18.06
N ARG A 119 0.33 -16.10 17.07
CA ARG A 119 -0.47 -17.32 17.23
C ARG A 119 0.09 -18.25 18.30
N SER A 120 1.42 -18.38 18.39
CA SER A 120 2.07 -19.20 19.42
C SER A 120 1.82 -18.70 20.85
N MET A 121 1.53 -17.40 20.99
CA MET A 121 1.18 -16.74 22.24
C MET A 121 -0.35 -16.64 22.45
N GLY A 122 -1.15 -17.29 21.61
CA GLY A 122 -2.62 -17.23 21.70
C GLY A 122 -3.19 -15.86 21.34
N LYS A 123 -2.50 -15.08 20.50
CA LYS A 123 -2.95 -13.79 19.96
C LYS A 123 -3.35 -13.92 18.50
N ASP A 124 -4.19 -13.01 18.05
CA ASP A 124 -4.53 -12.86 16.64
C ASP A 124 -3.32 -12.41 15.82
N ASP A 125 -3.40 -12.61 14.50
CA ASP A 125 -2.35 -12.19 13.57
C ASP A 125 -2.03 -10.70 13.73
N LEU A 126 -0.73 -10.39 13.78
CA LEU A 126 -0.27 -9.00 13.84
C LEU A 126 -0.60 -8.27 12.53
N TYR A 127 -0.50 -8.99 11.42
CA TYR A 127 -0.80 -8.51 10.08
C TYR A 127 -1.79 -9.47 9.40
N PRO A 128 -3.10 -9.36 9.66
CA PRO A 128 -4.14 -10.25 9.14
C PRO A 128 -4.55 -9.94 7.68
N PHE A 129 -3.70 -9.27 6.90
CA PHE A 129 -4.03 -8.78 5.56
C PHE A 129 -3.45 -9.68 4.48
N VAL A 130 -4.21 -9.84 3.40
CA VAL A 130 -3.75 -10.54 2.18
C VAL A 130 -3.32 -9.50 1.16
N LEU A 131 -2.17 -9.73 0.52
CA LEU A 131 -1.64 -8.88 -0.54
C LEU A 131 -1.74 -9.62 -1.88
N PRO A 132 -2.92 -9.66 -2.53
CA PRO A 132 -3.07 -10.27 -3.84
C PRO A 132 -2.29 -9.47 -4.91
N PRO A 133 -2.03 -10.05 -6.09
CA PRO A 133 -1.29 -9.38 -7.16
C PRO A 133 -1.82 -7.99 -7.53
N ALA A 134 -3.14 -7.79 -7.54
CA ALA A 134 -3.75 -6.49 -7.82
C ALA A 134 -3.41 -5.43 -6.76
N VAL A 135 -3.38 -5.79 -5.48
CA VAL A 135 -2.97 -4.89 -4.39
C VAL A 135 -1.48 -4.59 -4.46
N LEU A 136 -0.65 -5.59 -4.79
CA LEU A 136 0.78 -5.38 -4.97
C LEU A 136 1.08 -4.42 -6.14
N GLU A 137 0.32 -4.47 -7.22
CA GLU A 137 0.48 -3.51 -8.33
C GLU A 137 0.11 -2.09 -7.92
N LYS A 138 -0.98 -1.92 -7.15
CA LYS A 138 -1.35 -0.63 -6.55
C LYS A 138 -0.25 -0.09 -5.63
N MET A 139 0.32 -0.95 -4.79
CA MET A 139 1.44 -0.59 -3.91
C MET A 139 2.72 -0.25 -4.70
N ARG A 140 3.00 -0.96 -5.79
CA ARG A 140 4.14 -0.66 -6.68
C ARG A 140 4.00 0.72 -7.29
N PHE A 141 2.79 1.07 -7.76
CA PHE A 141 2.53 2.41 -8.25
C PHE A 141 2.79 3.48 -7.18
N ILE A 142 2.31 3.27 -5.95
CA ILE A 142 2.59 4.16 -4.81
C ILE A 142 4.10 4.29 -4.56
N HIS A 143 4.83 3.17 -4.56
CA HIS A 143 6.28 3.17 -4.39
C HIS A 143 7.00 4.01 -5.45
N THR A 144 6.67 3.81 -6.73
CA THR A 144 7.23 4.58 -7.86
C THR A 144 6.96 6.07 -7.71
N VAL A 145 5.72 6.47 -7.38
CA VAL A 145 5.36 7.89 -7.18
C VAL A 145 6.18 8.50 -6.05
N ILE A 146 6.32 7.81 -4.91
CA ILE A 146 7.11 8.31 -3.77
C ILE A 146 8.59 8.45 -4.13
N ASP A 147 9.15 7.44 -4.80
CA ASP A 147 10.57 7.44 -5.19
C ASP A 147 10.88 8.58 -6.15
N GLU A 148 10.04 8.78 -7.16
CA GLU A 148 10.21 9.85 -8.15
C GLU A 148 10.03 11.24 -7.52
N VAL A 149 9.02 11.42 -6.67
CA VAL A 149 8.80 12.68 -5.94
C VAL A 149 9.96 12.98 -4.98
N THR A 150 10.50 11.96 -4.30
CA THR A 150 11.62 12.13 -3.36
C THR A 150 12.94 12.37 -4.09
N ALA A 151 13.11 11.85 -5.31
CA ALA A 151 14.28 12.09 -6.14
C ALA A 151 14.23 13.49 -6.82
N GLU A 152 13.05 13.92 -7.26
CA GLU A 152 12.84 15.19 -7.96
C GLU A 152 11.65 15.96 -7.33
N PRO A 153 11.87 16.67 -6.21
CA PRO A 153 10.80 17.38 -5.50
C PRO A 153 10.08 18.45 -6.34
N SER A 154 10.72 18.94 -7.41
CA SER A 154 10.14 19.90 -8.37
C SER A 154 8.95 19.35 -9.16
N ARG A 155 8.66 18.04 -9.11
CA ARG A 155 7.44 17.46 -9.72
C ARG A 155 6.16 17.73 -8.92
N LEU A 156 6.29 18.26 -7.70
CA LEU A 156 5.17 18.64 -6.83
C LEU A 156 4.67 20.07 -7.05
N THR A 157 5.37 20.87 -7.85
CA THR A 157 5.10 22.30 -8.11
C THR A 157 4.66 22.53 -9.54
#